data_AF-A0A7K4L056-F1
#
_entry.id   AF-A0A7K4L056-F1
#
_cell.length_a   1.000
_cell.length_b   1.000
_cell.length_c   1.000
_cell.angle_alpha   90.00
_cell.angle_beta   90.00
_cell.angle_gamma   90.00
#
_symmetry.space_group_name_H-M   'P 1'
#
loop_
_entity.id
_entity.type
_entity.pdbx_description
1 polymer ?
#
loop_
_entity_poly.entity_id
_entity_poly.type
_entity_poly.pdbx_seq_one_letter_code
_entity_poly.pdbx_strand_id
1 'polypeptide(L)'
;QDASCRAVSWELRQTLTVVYESYYSSQGKKDWSLFKMFSRTITEACPLASQSNIYVDISAKDKEKELLEVTPSPTSLHEAIVQGEKRTYAVYDLLSPSLFNTSRSLNVQLKWKQPPDSLELLTPILHAHRYVSGYGLQTGKISTLIYNTHPYRAFPVILLESVPWYLRLYVHTLTIITKGKENKPS
;
A
#
# COMPACT_ATOMS: atom_id res chain seq x y z
N GLN A 1 12.13 -32.36 2.97
CA GLN A 1 10.83 -32.64 3.60
C GLN A 1 10.89 -32.04 4.99
N ASP A 2 10.02 -31.08 5.31
CA ASP A 2 10.06 -30.37 6.59
C ASP A 2 9.47 -31.28 7.69
N ALA A 3 10.25 -31.57 8.73
CA ALA A 3 9.85 -32.45 9.83
C ALA A 3 8.70 -31.87 10.68
N SER A 4 8.37 -30.59 10.50
CA SER A 4 7.27 -29.90 11.18
C SER A 4 5.94 -29.90 10.40
N CYS A 5 5.93 -30.45 9.18
CA CYS A 5 4.75 -30.47 8.33
C CYS A 5 3.66 -31.41 8.89
N ARG A 6 2.60 -30.84 9.48
CA ARG A 6 1.48 -31.61 10.06
C ARG A 6 0.48 -32.11 9.02
N ALA A 7 0.36 -31.43 7.88
CA ALA A 7 -0.51 -31.81 6.77
C ALA A 7 -0.04 -31.14 5.47
N VAL A 8 -0.28 -31.80 4.34
CA VAL A 8 -0.07 -31.22 3.00
C VAL A 8 -1.34 -30.49 2.58
N SER A 9 -1.23 -29.23 2.18
CA SER A 9 -2.33 -28.44 1.63
C SER A 9 -1.88 -27.69 0.38
N TRP A 10 -2.85 -27.31 -0.45
CA TRP A 10 -2.63 -26.40 -1.57
C TRP A 10 -2.98 -24.98 -1.14
N GLU A 11 -2.04 -24.05 -1.28
CA GLU A 11 -2.25 -22.63 -1.04
C GLU A 11 -2.10 -21.87 -2.36
N LEU A 12 -3.16 -21.17 -2.78
CA LEU A 12 -3.08 -20.19 -3.87
C LEU A 12 -3.00 -18.80 -3.26
N ARG A 13 -1.86 -18.13 -3.40
CA ARG A 13 -1.68 -16.74 -2.96
C ARG A 13 -1.68 -15.79 -4.15
N GLN A 14 -2.72 -14.97 -4.26
CA GLN A 14 -2.81 -13.88 -5.23
C GLN A 14 -2.77 -12.55 -4.49
N THR A 15 -1.99 -11.59 -5.00
CA THR A 15 -1.90 -10.24 -4.42
C THR A 15 -2.00 -9.24 -5.55
N LEU A 16 -2.98 -8.35 -5.46
CA LEU A 16 -3.16 -7.24 -6.38
C LEU A 16 -3.04 -5.94 -5.58
N THR A 17 -2.18 -5.04 -6.04
CA THR A 17 -2.04 -3.69 -5.48
C THR A 17 -2.47 -2.70 -6.55
N VAL A 18 -3.43 -1.83 -6.19
CA VAL A 18 -3.95 -0.80 -7.09
C VAL A 18 -3.82 0.55 -6.40
N VAL A 19 -3.44 1.58 -7.14
CA VAL A 19 -3.35 2.96 -6.66
C VAL A 19 -4.49 3.74 -7.30
N TYR A 20 -5.29 4.39 -6.45
CA TYR A 20 -6.42 5.22 -6.87
C TYR A 20 -6.18 6.67 -6.48
N GLU A 21 -6.57 7.58 -7.38
CA GLU A 21 -6.54 9.00 -7.09
C GLU A 21 -7.81 9.43 -6.34
N SER A 22 -7.63 9.90 -5.11
CA SER A 22 -8.75 10.20 -4.21
C SER A 22 -9.40 11.58 -4.41
N TYR A 23 -8.79 12.50 -5.18
CA TYR A 23 -9.17 13.92 -5.17
C TYR A 23 -10.18 14.35 -6.23
N TYR A 24 -10.28 13.63 -7.35
CA TYR A 24 -11.09 14.10 -8.49
C TYR A 24 -12.61 13.97 -8.29
N SER A 25 -13.08 13.15 -7.35
CA SER A 25 -14.50 12.77 -7.27
C SER A 25 -15.35 13.59 -6.28
N SER A 26 -14.76 14.24 -5.28
CA SER A 26 -15.50 14.58 -4.05
C SER A 26 -15.20 15.97 -3.49
N GLN A 27 -15.15 17.00 -4.33
CA GLN A 27 -15.03 18.40 -3.87
C GLN A 27 -13.87 18.62 -2.88
N GLY A 28 -12.73 17.96 -3.11
CA GLY A 28 -11.55 18.02 -2.21
C GLY A 28 -11.60 17.09 -0.98
N LYS A 29 -12.71 16.38 -0.74
CA LYS A 29 -12.81 15.32 0.29
C LYS A 29 -12.19 14.02 -0.19
N LYS A 30 -11.59 13.25 0.70
CA LYS A 30 -10.95 11.96 0.41
C LYS A 30 -11.91 10.78 0.56
N ASP A 31 -13.11 10.93 0.00
CA ASP A 31 -14.17 9.94 0.15
C ASP A 31 -13.97 8.81 -0.85
N TRP A 32 -14.06 7.57 -0.39
CA TRP A 32 -14.02 6.41 -1.27
C TRP A 32 -15.04 5.36 -0.88
N SER A 33 -15.38 4.51 -1.84
CA SER A 33 -16.17 3.31 -1.61
C SER A 33 -15.73 2.20 -2.56
N LEU A 34 -16.02 0.95 -2.21
CA LEU A 34 -15.75 -0.19 -3.09
C LEU A 34 -16.39 0.00 -4.46
N PHE A 35 -17.63 0.51 -4.50
CA PHE A 35 -18.29 0.82 -5.77
C PHE A 35 -17.56 1.89 -6.57
N LYS A 36 -17.06 2.97 -5.95
CA LYS A 36 -16.31 4.01 -6.67
C LYS A 36 -14.97 3.49 -7.21
N MET A 37 -14.28 2.63 -6.47
CA MET A 37 -12.97 2.09 -6.85
C MET A 37 -13.07 0.97 -7.90
N PHE A 38 -14.04 0.08 -7.76
CA PHE A 38 -14.12 -1.17 -8.53
C PHE A 38 -15.37 -1.27 -9.42
N SER A 39 -16.21 -0.22 -9.44
CA SER A 39 -17.52 -0.21 -10.13
C SER A 39 -18.44 -1.35 -9.74
N ARG A 40 -18.18 -1.99 -8.59
CA ARG A 40 -18.91 -3.14 -8.06
C ARG A 40 -18.89 -3.11 -6.54
N THR A 41 -19.95 -3.64 -5.95
CA THR A 41 -20.04 -3.95 -4.52
C THR A 41 -19.72 -5.43 -4.33
N ILE A 42 -19.34 -5.83 -3.11
CA ILE A 42 -19.13 -7.24 -2.81
C ILE A 42 -20.51 -7.86 -2.55
N THR A 43 -20.83 -8.95 -3.23
CA THR A 43 -22.14 -9.62 -3.09
C THR A 43 -22.05 -10.89 -2.27
N GLU A 44 -20.87 -11.51 -2.21
CA GLU A 44 -20.64 -12.78 -1.55
C GLU A 44 -19.18 -12.90 -1.09
N ALA A 45 -18.94 -13.77 -0.12
CA ALA A 45 -17.59 -14.17 0.26
C ALA A 45 -17.00 -15.17 -0.74
N CYS A 46 -15.68 -15.36 -0.68
CA CYS A 46 -15.04 -16.43 -1.45
C CYS A 46 -15.52 -17.81 -0.94
N PRO A 47 -16.20 -18.63 -1.76
CA PRO A 47 -16.84 -19.87 -1.30
C PRO A 47 -15.85 -20.95 -0.84
N LEU A 48 -14.59 -20.86 -1.28
CA LEU A 48 -13.53 -21.81 -0.92
C LEU A 48 -12.68 -21.35 0.27
N ALA A 49 -12.91 -20.14 0.78
CA ALA A 49 -12.07 -19.57 1.83
C ALA A 49 -12.59 -19.92 3.23
N SER A 50 -11.70 -20.40 4.10
CA SER A 50 -12.04 -20.59 5.53
C SER A 50 -12.18 -19.26 6.29
N GLN A 51 -11.64 -18.17 5.74
CA GLN A 51 -11.72 -16.81 6.26
C GLN A 51 -11.78 -15.83 5.09
N SER A 52 -12.64 -14.82 5.18
CA SER A 52 -12.81 -13.83 4.11
C SER A 52 -13.07 -12.46 4.72
N ASN A 53 -12.00 -11.72 5.02
CA ASN A 53 -12.06 -10.46 5.75
C ASN A 53 -11.66 -9.26 4.87
N ILE A 54 -12.32 -8.13 5.04
CA ILE A 54 -11.87 -6.84 4.54
C ILE A 54 -11.31 -6.05 5.71
N TYR A 55 -10.09 -5.53 5.55
CA TYR A 55 -9.45 -4.62 6.50
C TYR A 55 -9.41 -3.22 5.90
N VAL A 56 -10.00 -2.27 6.61
CA VAL A 56 -9.96 -0.85 6.24
C VAL A 56 -9.15 -0.10 7.28
N ASP A 57 -8.05 0.53 6.86
CA ASP A 57 -7.25 1.36 7.74
C ASP A 57 -8.05 2.62 8.12
N ILE A 58 -8.34 2.75 9.42
CA ILE A 58 -9.03 3.91 10.02
C ILE A 58 -8.11 4.65 10.99
N SER A 59 -6.80 4.44 10.86
CA SER A 59 -5.78 5.13 11.66
C SER A 59 -5.78 6.60 11.27
N ALA A 60 -6.33 7.42 12.14
CA ALA A 60 -6.32 8.87 12.02
C ALA A 60 -5.64 9.45 13.26
N LYS A 61 -4.96 10.61 13.10
CA LYS A 61 -4.48 11.37 14.27
C LYS A 61 -5.69 11.75 15.14
N ASP A 62 -5.52 11.92 16.45
CA ASP A 62 -6.64 12.02 17.40
C ASP A 62 -7.72 13.06 17.00
N LYS A 63 -7.34 14.19 16.40
CA LYS A 63 -8.28 15.23 15.91
C LYS A 63 -9.01 14.86 14.61
N GLU A 64 -8.47 13.95 13.81
CA GLU A 64 -9.02 13.53 12.52
C GLU A 64 -9.96 12.32 12.64
N LYS A 65 -9.87 11.56 13.74
CA LYS A 65 -10.69 10.36 13.97
C LYS A 65 -12.19 10.68 14.03
N GLU A 66 -12.54 11.85 14.54
CA GLU A 66 -13.95 12.32 14.60
C GLU A 66 -14.49 12.79 13.24
N LEU A 67 -13.59 13.08 12.29
CA LEU A 67 -13.93 13.52 10.94
C LEU A 67 -14.11 12.34 9.96
N LEU A 68 -13.68 11.15 10.36
CA LEU A 68 -13.72 9.94 9.54
C LEU A 68 -14.95 9.09 9.88
N GLU A 69 -15.77 8.82 8.89
CA GLU A 69 -16.94 7.96 9.02
C GLU A 69 -16.81 6.73 8.11
N VAL A 70 -17.01 5.55 8.68
CA VAL A 70 -16.98 4.29 7.93
C VAL A 70 -18.37 3.67 7.92
N THR A 71 -18.85 3.29 6.75
CA THR A 71 -20.19 2.71 6.57
C THR A 71 -20.12 1.46 5.68
N PRO A 72 -20.80 0.36 6.01
CA PRO A 72 -21.56 0.12 7.24
C PRO A 72 -20.64 -0.03 8.47
N SER A 73 -21.23 -0.12 9.67
CA SER A 73 -20.46 -0.35 10.90
C SER A 73 -19.63 -1.63 10.79
N PRO A 74 -18.35 -1.62 11.22
CA PRO A 74 -17.50 -2.80 11.12
C PRO A 74 -17.98 -3.93 12.04
N THR A 75 -17.65 -5.17 11.66
CA THR A 75 -17.90 -6.35 12.48
C THR A 75 -17.04 -6.34 13.74
N SER A 76 -15.80 -5.90 13.62
CA SER A 76 -14.86 -5.76 14.73
C SER A 76 -13.75 -4.75 14.40
N LEU A 77 -12.97 -4.39 15.42
CA LEU A 77 -11.78 -3.58 15.27
C LEU A 77 -10.54 -4.44 15.51
N HIS A 78 -9.50 -4.24 14.71
CA HIS A 78 -8.22 -4.91 14.86
C HIS A 78 -7.09 -3.89 14.97
N GLU A 79 -6.27 -4.01 16.01
CA GLU A 79 -5.09 -3.17 16.18
C GLU A 79 -3.82 -3.97 15.86
N ALA A 80 -2.95 -3.38 15.06
CA ALA A 80 -1.67 -3.98 14.70
C ALA A 80 -0.57 -2.91 14.63
N ILE A 81 0.68 -3.31 14.87
CA ILE A 81 1.83 -2.46 14.65
C ILE A 81 2.33 -2.72 13.24
N VAL A 82 2.17 -1.74 12.35
CA VAL A 82 2.61 -1.83 10.97
C VAL A 82 3.74 -0.84 10.76
N GLN A 83 4.93 -1.38 10.49
CA GLN A 83 6.15 -0.60 10.25
C GLN A 83 6.51 0.39 11.38
N GLY A 84 6.27 -0.01 12.63
CA GLY A 84 6.59 0.78 13.82
C GLY A 84 5.50 1.74 14.27
N GLU A 85 4.41 1.88 13.51
CA GLU A 85 3.26 2.69 13.90
C GLU A 85 2.07 1.83 14.30
N LYS A 86 1.33 2.26 15.33
CA LYS A 86 0.08 1.64 15.72
C LYS A 86 -0.98 1.96 14.68
N ARG A 87 -1.56 0.93 14.09
CA ARG A 87 -2.66 1.01 13.13
C ARG A 87 -3.93 0.37 13.69
N THR A 88 -5.06 0.99 13.40
CA THR A 88 -6.40 0.48 13.74
C THR A 88 -7.15 0.20 12.45
N TYR A 89 -7.61 -1.03 12.29
CA TYR A 89 -8.36 -1.51 11.14
C TYR A 89 -9.81 -1.79 11.52
N ALA A 90 -10.73 -1.26 10.72
CA ALA A 90 -12.11 -1.71 10.68
C ALA A 90 -12.18 -3.03 9.91
N VAL A 91 -12.72 -4.08 10.53
CA VAL A 91 -12.77 -5.43 9.98
C VAL A 91 -14.20 -5.78 9.59
N TYR A 92 -14.37 -6.27 8.38
CA TYR A 92 -15.63 -6.82 7.87
C TYR A 92 -15.44 -8.30 7.54
N ASP A 93 -16.11 -9.16 8.31
CA ASP A 93 -16.12 -10.61 8.06
C ASP A 93 -17.20 -10.96 7.04
N LEU A 94 -16.80 -11.27 5.81
CA LEU A 94 -17.70 -11.59 4.70
C LEU A 94 -18.40 -12.94 4.88
N LEU A 95 -17.94 -13.80 5.78
CA LEU A 95 -18.65 -15.03 6.12
C LEU A 95 -19.79 -14.77 7.11
N SER A 96 -19.83 -13.59 7.74
CA SER A 96 -20.90 -13.21 8.66
C SER A 96 -22.20 -12.91 7.89
N PRO A 97 -23.30 -13.64 8.17
CA PRO A 97 -24.57 -13.45 7.46
C PRO A 97 -25.19 -12.07 7.70
N SER A 98 -24.83 -11.39 8.79
CA SER A 98 -25.34 -10.06 9.15
C SER A 98 -24.97 -8.96 8.16
N LEU A 99 -23.84 -9.07 7.44
CA LEU A 99 -23.38 -8.05 6.50
C LEU A 99 -24.20 -7.99 5.21
N PHE A 100 -24.75 -9.12 4.77
CA PHE A 100 -25.49 -9.23 3.52
C PHE A 100 -27.01 -9.26 3.70
N ASN A 101 -27.50 -9.45 4.93
CA ASN A 101 -28.92 -9.62 5.22
C ASN A 101 -29.78 -8.39 4.83
N THR A 102 -29.23 -7.18 4.99
CA THR A 102 -29.99 -5.94 4.75
C THR A 102 -29.99 -5.49 3.28
N SER A 103 -28.85 -5.59 2.58
CA SER A 103 -28.65 -4.95 1.26
C SER A 103 -28.25 -5.91 0.15
N ARG A 104 -28.11 -7.23 0.41
CA ARG A 104 -27.58 -8.27 -0.49
C ARG A 104 -26.21 -7.96 -1.11
N SER A 105 -25.59 -6.85 -0.72
CA SER A 105 -24.30 -6.41 -1.18
C SER A 105 -23.68 -5.47 -0.15
N LEU A 106 -22.37 -5.60 0.02
CA LEU A 106 -21.53 -4.80 0.89
C LEU A 106 -20.79 -3.76 0.05
N ASN A 107 -21.07 -2.50 0.32
CA ASN A 107 -20.32 -1.37 -0.19
C ASN A 107 -19.66 -0.66 0.98
N VAL A 108 -18.43 -1.02 1.29
CA VAL A 108 -17.66 -0.31 2.32
C VAL A 108 -17.32 1.08 1.81
N GLN A 109 -17.60 2.09 2.62
CA GLN A 109 -17.42 3.50 2.32
C GLN A 109 -16.64 4.16 3.45
N LEU A 110 -15.68 4.99 3.07
CA LEU A 110 -14.96 5.89 3.95
C LEU A 110 -15.31 7.31 3.54
N LYS A 111 -15.89 8.09 4.45
CA LYS A 111 -16.31 9.48 4.21
C LYS A 111 -15.64 10.42 5.20
N TRP A 112 -15.26 11.58 4.69
CA TRP A 112 -14.71 12.68 5.45
C TRP A 112 -15.77 13.75 5.68
N LYS A 113 -16.06 14.08 6.94
CA LYS A 113 -17.02 15.13 7.31
C LYS A 113 -16.58 16.48 6.72
N GLN A 114 -15.29 16.77 6.76
CA GLN A 114 -14.68 18.00 6.24
C GLN A 114 -13.39 17.66 5.45
N PRO A 115 -12.99 18.50 4.48
CA PRO A 115 -11.69 18.35 3.83
C PRO A 115 -10.57 18.43 4.89
N PRO A 116 -9.56 17.56 4.86
CA PRO A 116 -8.47 17.62 5.83
C PRO A 116 -7.66 18.93 5.64
N ASP A 117 -7.47 19.68 6.74
CA ASP A 117 -6.94 21.06 6.76
C ASP A 117 -5.49 21.21 6.28
N SER A 118 -4.69 20.15 6.25
CA SER A 118 -3.38 20.18 5.62
C SER A 118 -2.91 18.77 5.30
N LEU A 119 -2.38 18.63 4.09
CA LEU A 119 -1.85 17.39 3.56
C LEU A 119 -0.38 17.28 3.92
N GLU A 120 -0.10 17.00 5.19
CA GLU A 120 1.19 16.39 5.52
C GLU A 120 1.15 14.97 4.97
N LEU A 121 1.50 14.82 3.69
CA LEU A 121 1.79 13.51 3.12
C LEU A 121 2.98 12.97 3.90
N LEU A 122 2.72 12.01 4.78
CA LEU A 122 3.77 11.28 5.46
C LEU A 122 4.68 10.66 4.39
N THR A 123 5.97 10.95 4.48
CA THR A 123 6.95 10.35 3.58
C THR A 123 6.93 8.84 3.78
N PRO A 124 6.77 8.05 2.71
CA PRO A 124 6.72 6.60 2.87
C PRO A 124 8.05 6.09 3.42
N ILE A 125 7.96 5.03 4.21
CA ILE A 125 9.11 4.44 4.91
C ILE A 125 10.23 4.03 3.95
N LEU A 126 9.84 3.49 2.80
CA LEU A 126 10.72 3.23 1.69
C LEU A 126 10.25 4.09 0.52
N HIS A 127 11.09 5.01 0.08
CA HIS A 127 10.81 5.83 -1.09
C HIS A 127 12.05 5.93 -1.96
N ALA A 128 11.82 6.15 -3.25
CA ALA A 128 12.88 6.31 -4.22
C ALA A 128 12.59 7.50 -5.12
N HIS A 129 13.66 8.15 -5.57
CA HIS A 129 13.58 9.14 -6.63
C HIS A 129 14.61 8.83 -7.70
N ARG A 130 14.29 9.20 -8.93
CA ARG A 130 15.17 9.03 -10.08
C ARG A 130 15.24 10.32 -10.86
N TYR A 131 16.44 10.72 -11.25
CA TYR A 131 16.65 11.89 -12.09
C TYR A 131 17.83 11.68 -13.03
N VAL A 132 17.83 12.45 -14.11
CA VAL A 132 18.93 12.51 -15.06
C VAL A 132 19.70 13.81 -14.80
N SER A 133 21.02 13.74 -14.87
CA SER A 133 21.91 14.90 -14.70
C SER A 133 23.06 14.85 -15.71
N GLY A 134 23.68 16.00 -15.97
CA GLY A 134 24.72 16.14 -17.00
C GLY A 134 24.19 16.10 -18.44
N TYR A 135 25.10 16.01 -19.40
CA TYR A 135 24.78 16.04 -20.83
C TYR A 135 25.76 15.21 -21.67
N GLY A 136 25.26 14.76 -22.83
CA GLY A 136 26.03 13.96 -23.79
C GLY A 136 26.52 12.63 -23.22
N LEU A 137 27.48 12.02 -23.91
CA LEU A 137 28.03 10.71 -23.55
C LEU A 137 29.06 10.75 -22.41
N GLN A 138 29.65 11.92 -22.13
CA GLN A 138 30.76 12.06 -21.19
C GLN A 138 30.29 12.36 -19.76
N THR A 139 29.23 13.17 -19.61
CA THR A 139 28.78 13.64 -18.29
C THR A 139 27.36 13.22 -17.94
N GLY A 140 26.62 12.63 -18.88
CA GLY A 140 25.26 12.14 -18.66
C GLY A 140 25.22 11.03 -17.61
N LYS A 141 24.36 11.20 -16.61
CA LYS A 141 24.19 10.28 -15.48
C LYS A 141 22.71 10.08 -15.19
N ILE A 142 22.36 8.83 -14.88
CA ILE A 142 21.06 8.49 -14.31
C ILE A 142 21.31 8.17 -12.84
N SER A 143 20.65 8.90 -11.95
CA SER A 143 20.79 8.72 -10.50
C SER A 143 19.47 8.22 -9.94
N THR A 144 19.52 7.08 -9.25
CA THR A 144 18.39 6.53 -8.50
C THR A 144 18.76 6.47 -7.03
N LEU A 145 18.04 7.23 -6.20
CA LEU A 145 18.26 7.30 -4.76
C LEU A 145 17.13 6.59 -4.05
N ILE A 146 17.49 5.72 -3.11
CA ILE A 146 16.57 4.92 -2.32
C ILE A 146 16.77 5.28 -0.85
N TYR A 147 15.69 5.63 -0.18
CA TYR A 147 15.67 6.07 1.21
C TYR A 147 14.88 5.09 2.06
N ASN A 148 15.49 4.63 3.14
CA ASN A 148 14.82 3.89 4.20
C ASN A 148 14.75 4.79 5.44
N THR A 149 13.57 5.28 5.77
CA THR A 149 13.32 6.12 6.95
C THR A 149 12.83 5.31 8.16
N HIS A 150 12.80 3.97 8.07
CA HIS A 150 12.44 3.14 9.21
C HIS A 150 13.50 3.26 10.32
N PRO A 151 13.10 3.48 11.58
CA PRO A 151 14.05 3.79 12.67
C PRO A 151 15.00 2.64 13.01
N TYR A 152 14.54 1.38 12.92
CA TYR A 152 15.32 0.22 13.41
C TYR A 152 15.45 -0.97 12.43
N ARG A 153 14.84 -0.91 11.25
CA ARG A 153 14.72 -2.07 10.35
C ARG A 153 15.40 -1.79 9.02
N ALA A 154 16.23 -2.73 8.59
CA ALA A 154 16.75 -2.77 7.23
C ALA A 154 15.79 -3.59 6.34
N PHE A 155 15.58 -3.12 5.11
CA PHE A 155 14.80 -3.83 4.10
C PHE A 155 15.70 -4.36 3.00
N PRO A 156 15.56 -5.64 2.60
CA PRO A 156 16.20 -6.13 1.38
C PRO A 156 15.52 -5.48 0.17
N VAL A 157 16.31 -4.92 -0.74
CA VAL A 157 15.82 -4.22 -1.94
C VAL A 157 16.46 -4.84 -3.17
N ILE A 158 15.64 -5.14 -4.17
CA ILE A 158 16.08 -5.50 -5.52
C ILE A 158 15.72 -4.31 -6.41
N LEU A 159 16.72 -3.70 -7.03
CA LEU A 159 16.53 -2.58 -7.95
C LEU A 159 16.51 -3.10 -9.39
N LEU A 160 15.43 -2.80 -10.12
CA LEU A 160 15.31 -3.02 -11.55
C LEU A 160 15.24 -1.65 -12.25
N GLU A 161 16.21 -1.35 -13.11
CA GLU A 161 16.24 -0.13 -13.90
C GLU A 161 15.72 -0.39 -15.32
N SER A 162 14.62 0.26 -15.67
CA SER A 162 14.13 0.34 -17.06
C SER A 162 14.79 1.52 -17.76
N VAL A 163 15.44 1.24 -18.88
CA VAL A 163 16.22 2.22 -19.63
C VAL A 163 15.61 2.35 -21.02
N PRO A 164 15.25 3.58 -21.45
CA PRO A 164 14.81 3.82 -22.81
C PRO A 164 15.79 3.27 -23.84
N TRP A 165 15.28 2.65 -24.91
CA TRP A 165 16.06 1.95 -25.92
C TRP A 165 17.13 2.81 -26.61
N TYR A 166 16.94 4.13 -26.66
CA TYR A 166 17.87 5.09 -27.26
C TYR A 166 19.01 5.50 -26.33
N LEU A 167 18.99 5.10 -25.06
CA LEU A 167 20.07 5.36 -24.10
C LEU A 167 20.99 4.14 -24.00
N ARG A 168 22.29 4.38 -24.17
CA ARG A 168 23.33 3.37 -23.96
C ARG A 168 23.92 3.53 -22.56
N LEU A 169 23.71 2.53 -21.71
CA LEU A 169 24.38 2.47 -20.41
C LEU A 169 25.68 1.68 -20.49
N TYR A 170 26.66 2.13 -19.73
CA TYR A 170 27.92 1.46 -19.54
C TYR A 170 27.94 0.87 -18.14
N VAL A 171 27.79 -0.44 -18.00
CA VAL A 171 27.74 -1.10 -16.68
C VAL A 171 29.02 -0.85 -15.88
N HIS A 172 30.16 -0.66 -16.54
CA HIS A 172 31.43 -0.33 -15.88
C HIS A 172 31.44 1.06 -15.20
N THR A 173 30.46 1.92 -15.48
CA THR A 173 30.29 3.22 -14.82
C THR A 173 29.28 3.17 -13.67
N LEU A 174 28.77 1.98 -13.32
CA LEU A 174 27.86 1.81 -12.20
C LEU A 174 28.59 2.08 -10.88
N THR A 175 28.11 3.05 -10.13
CA THR A 175 28.57 3.33 -8.77
C THR A 175 27.41 3.11 -7.80
N ILE A 176 27.68 2.38 -6.71
CA ILE A 176 26.69 2.11 -5.66
C ILE A 176 27.19 2.78 -4.39
N ILE A 177 26.44 3.76 -3.88
CA ILE A 177 26.81 4.49 -2.67
C ILE A 177 25.79 4.18 -1.59
N THR A 178 26.25 3.64 -0.46
CA THR A 178 25.40 3.35 0.70
C THR A 178 25.92 4.11 1.90
N LYS A 179 25.09 5.00 2.48
CA LYS A 179 25.48 5.85 3.62
C LYS A 179 26.82 6.59 3.39
N GLY A 180 27.05 7.07 2.17
CA GLY A 180 28.27 7.78 1.78
C GLY A 180 29.48 6.90 1.47
N LYS A 181 29.37 5.57 1.58
CA LYS A 181 30.44 4.63 1.23
C LYS A 181 30.17 3.97 -0.12
N GLU A 182 31.17 3.97 -0.99
CA GLU A 182 31.12 3.28 -2.28
C GLU A 182 31.22 1.76 -2.08
N ASN A 183 30.35 1.02 -2.75
CA ASN A 183 30.30 -0.44 -2.76
C ASN A 183 30.52 -0.93 -4.19
N LYS A 184 31.36 -1.95 -4.33
CA LYS A 184 31.54 -2.62 -5.62
C LYS A 184 30.39 -3.61 -5.84
N PRO A 185 29.83 -3.70 -7.05
CA PRO A 185 28.94 -4.80 -7.40
C PRO A 185 29.70 -6.12 -7.20
N SER A 186 29.07 -7.09 -6.56
CA SER A 186 29.57 -8.46 -6.42
C SER A 186 29.53 -9.20 -7.74
#